data_AF-A0A0C5XA05-F1
#
_entry.id   AF-A0A0C5XA05-F1
#
_cell.length_a   1.000
_cell.length_b   1.000
_cell.length_c   1.000
_cell.angle_alpha   90.00
_cell.angle_beta   90.00
_cell.angle_gamma   90.00
#
_symmetry.space_group_name_H-M   'P 1'
#
loop_
_entity.id
_entity.type
_entity.pdbx_description
1 polymer ?
#
loop_
_entity_poly.entity_id
_entity_poly.type
_entity_poly.pdbx_seq_one_letter_code
_entity_poly.pdbx_strand_id
1 'polypeptide(L)'
;MDQFVPVRSQHAASSAPPTALISSTDDNSALAALWKIYGAEPVKLRRTQEGRELSRVRYRRAEEFMTSLAPEAPGDWPDFLYSAGIVVQLAVSSHLLDVGFPDAWCARHVGLHVDRSLAYANVTGFGCECAETVRFTQILAPYWKWNRRHLTDRVHPDDGGFTADRVRALVCALLDHVCHVTGHRHRPTMRS
;
A
#
# COMPACT_ATOMS: atom_id res chain seq x y z
N MET A 1 3.11 23.02 69.29
CA MET A 1 2.31 24.26 69.19
C MET A 1 2.22 24.61 67.72
N ASP A 2 1.01 24.41 67.20
CA ASP A 2 0.35 24.92 65.99
C ASP A 2 0.90 26.25 65.42
N GLN A 3 0.79 26.63 64.14
CA GLN A 3 0.06 26.18 62.95
C GLN A 3 0.57 27.04 61.77
N PHE A 4 0.47 26.56 60.53
CA PHE A 4 -0.25 27.17 59.39
C PHE A 4 0.20 26.55 58.06
N VAL A 5 -0.75 25.91 57.38
CA VAL A 5 -0.70 25.44 55.98
C VAL A 5 -1.29 26.55 55.09
N PRO A 6 -0.91 26.66 53.80
CA PRO A 6 -1.87 26.27 52.79
C PRO A 6 -1.28 25.48 51.60
N VAL A 7 -2.17 24.62 51.09
CA VAL A 7 -2.15 23.80 49.87
C VAL A 7 -1.76 24.56 48.60
N ARG A 8 -1.03 23.90 47.68
CA ARG A 8 -1.36 24.01 46.24
C ARG A 8 -1.07 22.74 45.45
N SER A 9 -2.14 22.28 44.82
CA SER A 9 -2.27 21.13 43.93
C SER A 9 -1.56 21.31 42.58
N GLN A 10 -1.18 20.17 42.00
CA GLN A 10 -1.21 19.81 40.56
C GLN A 10 -0.36 20.65 39.59
N HIS A 11 0.74 20.04 39.12
CA HIS A 11 1.15 20.20 37.73
C HIS A 11 0.73 18.94 36.95
N ALA A 12 -0.46 19.03 36.36
CA ALA A 12 -0.83 18.18 35.23
C ALA A 12 0.10 18.51 34.07
N ALA A 13 0.92 17.53 33.65
CA ALA A 13 1.66 17.61 32.41
C ALA A 13 0.65 17.56 31.26
N SER A 14 0.34 18.72 30.68
CA SER A 14 -0.43 18.82 29.45
C SER A 14 0.47 18.37 28.30
N SER A 15 0.34 17.11 27.88
CA SER A 15 0.91 16.63 26.63
C SER A 15 0.10 17.23 25.47
N ALA A 16 0.65 18.24 24.80
CA ALA A 16 0.09 18.72 23.55
C ALA A 16 0.01 17.56 22.54
N PRO A 17 -1.08 17.45 21.76
CA PRO A 17 -1.17 16.45 20.72
C PRO A 17 -0.13 16.76 19.62
N PRO A 18 0.43 15.75 18.94
CA PRO A 18 1.36 15.97 17.85
C PRO A 18 0.67 16.78 16.75
N THR A 19 1.29 17.92 16.42
CA THR A 19 0.94 18.79 15.30
C THR A 19 0.81 17.96 14.02
N ALA A 20 -0.37 18.00 13.41
CA ALA A 20 -0.62 17.41 12.11
C ALA A 20 0.37 17.99 11.08
N LEU A 21 1.10 17.11 10.39
CA LEU A 21 1.93 17.46 9.25
C LEU A 21 1.07 18.18 8.21
N ILE A 22 1.39 19.46 8.01
CA ILE A 22 0.79 20.31 6.99
C ILE A 22 1.32 19.80 5.64
N SER A 23 0.45 19.19 4.84
CA SER A 23 0.76 18.81 3.45
C SER A 23 1.21 20.05 2.70
N SER A 24 2.34 19.93 2.02
CA SER A 24 2.97 21.02 1.30
C SER A 24 2.18 21.34 0.03
N THR A 25 2.21 22.60 -0.40
CA THR A 25 1.43 23.10 -1.55
C THR A 25 1.74 22.35 -2.87
N ASP A 26 2.90 21.70 -2.96
CA ASP A 26 3.33 20.91 -4.13
C ASP A 26 2.60 19.57 -4.27
N ASP A 27 2.19 18.93 -3.17
CA ASP A 27 1.51 17.61 -3.17
C ASP A 27 0.21 17.64 -3.97
N ASN A 28 -0.51 18.78 -3.90
CA ASN A 28 -1.75 18.97 -4.64
C ASN A 28 -1.52 19.07 -6.16
N SER A 29 -0.37 19.58 -6.61
CA SER A 29 -0.08 19.73 -8.04
C SER A 29 0.24 18.37 -8.69
N ALA A 30 0.99 17.52 -8.00
CA ALA A 30 1.32 16.17 -8.46
C ALA A 30 0.08 15.26 -8.48
N LEU A 31 -0.75 15.31 -7.42
CA LEU A 31 -2.03 14.59 -7.40
C LEU A 31 -2.98 15.06 -8.50
N ALA A 32 -3.06 16.38 -8.74
CA ALA A 32 -3.87 16.93 -9.83
C ALA A 32 -3.41 16.45 -11.21
N ALA A 33 -2.10 16.32 -11.42
CA ALA A 33 -1.56 15.74 -12.65
C ALA A 33 -1.99 14.28 -12.83
N LEU A 34 -1.89 13.45 -11.78
CA LEU A 34 -2.32 12.05 -11.84
C LEU A 34 -3.83 11.90 -12.08
N TRP A 35 -4.67 12.75 -11.45
CA TRP A 35 -6.11 12.75 -11.72
C TRP A 35 -6.42 13.01 -13.19
N LYS A 36 -5.69 13.95 -13.82
CA LYS A 36 -5.84 14.21 -15.25
C LYS A 36 -5.34 13.05 -16.10
N ILE A 37 -4.17 12.48 -15.79
CA ILE A 37 -3.57 11.36 -16.55
C ILE A 37 -4.48 10.13 -16.51
N TYR A 38 -5.06 9.82 -15.36
CA TYR A 38 -5.88 8.62 -15.17
C TYR A 38 -7.38 8.86 -15.25
N GLY A 39 -7.83 10.10 -15.51
CA GLY A 39 -9.25 10.47 -15.55
C GLY A 39 -9.96 10.23 -14.21
N ALA A 40 -9.28 10.47 -13.09
CA ALA A 40 -9.84 10.29 -11.76
C ALA A 40 -10.49 11.58 -11.23
N GLU A 41 -11.51 11.42 -10.38
CA GLU A 41 -12.13 12.55 -9.71
C GLU A 41 -11.17 13.10 -8.64
N PRO A 42 -11.01 14.43 -8.51
CA PRO A 42 -10.26 15.03 -7.43
C PRO A 42 -10.73 14.57 -6.05
N VAL A 43 -9.79 14.29 -5.16
CA VAL A 43 -10.09 13.85 -3.80
C VAL A 43 -9.24 14.59 -2.78
N LYS A 44 -9.88 15.04 -1.70
CA LYS A 44 -9.17 15.63 -0.56
C LYS A 44 -8.73 14.51 0.38
N LEU A 45 -7.42 14.30 0.48
CA LEU A 45 -6.87 13.30 1.39
C LEU A 45 -7.15 13.70 2.85
N ARG A 46 -7.69 12.75 3.61
CA ARG A 46 -7.94 12.93 5.05
C ARG A 46 -7.63 11.62 5.77
N ARG A 47 -6.65 11.64 6.66
CA ARG A 47 -6.39 10.52 7.56
C ARG A 47 -7.57 10.35 8.52
N THR A 48 -8.07 9.13 8.61
CA THR A 48 -9.15 8.75 9.54
C THR A 48 -8.78 7.48 10.29
N GLN A 49 -9.44 7.23 11.42
CA GLN A 49 -9.23 5.99 12.17
C GLN A 49 -9.68 4.78 11.34
N GLU A 50 -10.81 4.88 10.66
CA GLU A 50 -11.36 3.83 9.80
C GLU A 50 -10.39 3.51 8.63
N GLY A 51 -9.81 4.55 8.01
CA GLY A 51 -8.79 4.38 6.97
C GLY A 51 -7.55 3.66 7.48
N ARG A 52 -7.09 4.02 8.69
CA ARG A 52 -5.96 3.35 9.35
C ARG A 52 -6.25 1.88 9.67
N GLU A 53 -7.46 1.56 10.12
CA GLU A 53 -7.88 0.18 10.41
C GLU A 53 -7.96 -0.66 9.13
N LEU A 54 -8.59 -0.13 8.07
CA LEU A 54 -8.63 -0.78 6.77
C LEU A 54 -7.23 -0.97 6.18
N SER A 55 -6.34 0.03 6.33
CA SER A 55 -4.94 -0.07 5.95
C SER A 55 -4.27 -1.28 6.62
N ARG A 56 -4.40 -1.42 7.94
CA ARG A 56 -3.85 -2.58 8.69
C ARG A 56 -4.44 -3.91 8.22
N VAL A 57 -5.73 -3.95 7.92
CA VAL A 57 -6.39 -5.17 7.40
C VAL A 57 -5.82 -5.55 6.02
N ARG A 58 -5.67 -4.57 5.12
CA ARG A 58 -5.09 -4.81 3.79
C ARG A 58 -3.65 -5.28 3.86
N TYR A 59 -2.84 -4.63 4.68
CA TYR A 59 -1.45 -5.01 4.87
C TYR A 59 -1.33 -6.46 5.37
N ARG A 60 -2.09 -6.83 6.42
CA ARG A 60 -2.11 -8.21 6.92
C ARG A 60 -2.56 -9.22 5.87
N ARG A 61 -3.58 -8.90 5.08
CA ARG A 61 -4.02 -9.77 3.98
C ARG A 61 -2.93 -9.92 2.91
N ALA A 62 -2.16 -8.88 2.63
CA ALA A 62 -1.04 -8.96 1.72
C ALA A 62 0.03 -9.93 2.25
N GLU A 63 0.36 -9.88 3.54
CA GLU A 63 1.27 -10.83 4.19
C GLU A 63 0.74 -12.27 4.13
N GLU A 64 -0.56 -12.49 4.39
CA GLU A 64 -1.17 -13.82 4.28
C GLU A 64 -1.06 -14.38 2.86
N PHE A 65 -1.27 -13.53 1.86
CA PHE A 65 -1.25 -13.91 0.45
C PHE A 65 0.18 -14.14 -0.11
N MET A 66 1.22 -13.75 0.63
CA MET A 66 2.62 -14.11 0.28
C MET A 66 2.85 -15.62 0.22
N THR A 67 2.06 -16.41 0.95
CA THR A 67 2.11 -17.88 0.87
C THR A 67 1.84 -18.41 -0.53
N SER A 68 1.02 -17.72 -1.33
CA SER A 68 0.79 -18.03 -2.75
C SER A 68 2.00 -17.74 -3.64
N LEU A 69 3.01 -17.06 -3.10
CA LEU A 69 4.29 -16.80 -3.73
C LEU A 69 5.42 -17.61 -3.07
N ALA A 70 5.14 -18.74 -2.43
CA ALA A 70 6.17 -19.67 -1.98
C ALA A 70 6.70 -20.54 -3.14
N PRO A 71 7.97 -20.99 -3.14
CA PRO A 71 8.50 -21.88 -4.18
C PRO A 71 7.68 -23.16 -4.41
N GLU A 72 7.10 -23.69 -3.34
CA GLU A 72 6.26 -24.89 -3.31
C GLU A 72 4.78 -24.61 -3.55
N ALA A 73 4.38 -23.34 -3.70
CA ALA A 73 2.98 -22.99 -3.94
C ALA A 73 2.50 -23.57 -5.27
N PRO A 74 1.30 -24.18 -5.32
CA PRO A 74 0.73 -24.68 -6.56
C PRO A 74 0.34 -23.53 -7.49
N GLY A 75 0.47 -23.74 -8.79
CA GLY A 75 0.10 -22.76 -9.81
C GLY A 75 1.07 -22.77 -10.98
N ASP A 76 0.61 -22.34 -12.15
CA ASP A 76 1.50 -22.02 -13.26
C ASP A 76 1.97 -20.56 -13.17
N TRP A 77 2.81 -20.15 -14.13
CA TRP A 77 3.37 -18.81 -14.15
C TRP A 77 2.31 -17.67 -14.16
N PRO A 78 1.23 -17.76 -14.95
CA PRO A 78 0.12 -16.82 -14.85
C PRO A 78 -0.55 -16.77 -13.46
N ASP A 79 -0.84 -17.93 -12.85
CA ASP A 79 -1.43 -17.97 -11.51
C ASP A 79 -0.50 -17.31 -10.47
N PHE A 80 0.82 -17.48 -10.63
CA PHE A 80 1.84 -16.82 -9.81
C PHE A 80 1.85 -15.30 -10.02
N LEU A 81 1.82 -14.79 -11.25
CA LEU A 81 1.76 -13.35 -11.52
C LEU A 81 0.44 -12.71 -11.08
N TYR A 82 -0.68 -13.43 -11.23
CA TYR A 82 -1.97 -13.00 -10.70
C TYR A 82 -1.92 -12.84 -9.17
N SER A 83 -1.33 -13.82 -8.49
CA SER A 83 -1.13 -13.79 -7.04
C SER A 83 -0.21 -12.64 -6.63
N ALA A 84 0.88 -12.42 -7.36
CA ALA A 84 1.80 -11.31 -7.11
C ALA A 84 1.08 -9.95 -7.23
N GLY A 85 0.24 -9.80 -8.26
CA GLY A 85 -0.60 -8.62 -8.43
C GLY A 85 -1.57 -8.37 -7.27
N ILE A 86 -2.18 -9.43 -6.72
CA ILE A 86 -3.03 -9.32 -5.52
C ILE A 86 -2.23 -8.81 -4.33
N VAL A 87 -1.06 -9.40 -4.05
CA VAL A 87 -0.20 -8.98 -2.93
C VAL A 87 0.18 -7.52 -3.08
N VAL A 88 0.71 -7.12 -4.24
CA VAL A 88 1.15 -5.74 -4.50
C VAL A 88 -0.01 -4.77 -4.38
N GLN A 89 -1.19 -5.11 -4.92
CA GLN A 89 -2.35 -4.24 -4.80
C GLN A 89 -2.77 -4.04 -3.35
N LEU A 90 -2.86 -5.12 -2.57
CA LEU A 90 -3.22 -5.05 -1.15
C LEU A 90 -2.19 -4.23 -0.35
N ALA A 91 -0.90 -4.48 -0.59
CA ALA A 91 0.19 -3.79 0.07
C ALA A 91 0.17 -2.28 -0.23
N VAL A 92 0.18 -1.89 -1.50
CA VAL A 92 0.26 -0.48 -1.89
C VAL A 92 -1.03 0.27 -1.56
N SER A 93 -2.20 -0.35 -1.75
CA SER A 93 -3.48 0.28 -1.36
C SER A 93 -3.65 0.40 0.15
N SER A 94 -2.91 -0.37 0.96
CA SER A 94 -2.85 -0.12 2.40
C SER A 94 -2.20 1.22 2.71
N HIS A 95 -1.13 1.60 2.01
CA HIS A 95 -0.53 2.92 2.16
C HIS A 95 -1.49 4.03 1.71
N LEU A 96 -2.20 3.86 0.59
CA LEU A 96 -3.20 4.83 0.13
C LEU A 96 -4.28 5.11 1.18
N LEU A 97 -4.80 4.07 1.83
CA LEU A 97 -5.75 4.23 2.93
C LEU A 97 -5.13 4.93 4.14
N ASP A 98 -3.87 4.65 4.45
CA ASP A 98 -3.14 5.25 5.58
C ASP A 98 -2.90 6.76 5.41
N VAL A 99 -2.62 7.20 4.18
CA VAL A 99 -2.43 8.62 3.86
C VAL A 99 -3.75 9.36 3.62
N GLY A 100 -4.87 8.64 3.53
CA GLY A 100 -6.21 9.21 3.58
C GLY A 100 -7.00 9.21 2.28
N PHE A 101 -6.67 8.34 1.33
CA PHE A 101 -7.58 8.07 0.21
C PHE A 101 -8.82 7.31 0.70
N PRO A 102 -10.05 7.72 0.31
CA PRO A 102 -11.25 6.95 0.59
C PRO A 102 -11.23 5.60 -0.11
N ASP A 103 -11.72 4.56 0.56
CA ASP A 103 -11.69 3.21 0.00
C ASP A 103 -12.46 3.07 -1.32
N ALA A 104 -13.66 3.67 -1.37
CA ALA A 104 -14.49 3.70 -2.57
C ALA A 104 -13.79 4.43 -3.75
N TRP A 105 -12.97 5.44 -3.44
CA TRP A 105 -12.19 6.16 -4.46
C TRP A 105 -11.09 5.26 -5.01
N CYS A 106 -10.35 4.56 -4.14
CA CYS A 106 -9.34 3.58 -4.56
C CYS A 106 -9.95 2.49 -5.43
N ALA A 107 -11.10 1.93 -5.03
CA ALA A 107 -11.80 0.89 -5.79
C ALA A 107 -12.20 1.37 -7.19
N ARG A 108 -12.67 2.62 -7.32
CA ARG A 108 -13.13 3.19 -8.60
C ARG A 108 -11.98 3.58 -9.53
N HIS A 109 -10.94 4.23 -9.02
CA HIS A 109 -9.94 4.90 -9.85
C HIS A 109 -8.59 4.16 -9.94
N VAL A 110 -8.25 3.37 -8.93
CA VAL A 110 -7.09 2.47 -8.95
C VAL A 110 -7.53 1.06 -9.35
N GLY A 111 -8.51 0.49 -8.65
CA GLY A 111 -9.06 -0.82 -8.95
C GLY A 111 -7.98 -1.91 -8.98
N LEU A 112 -7.81 -2.54 -10.15
CA LEU A 112 -6.89 -3.66 -10.38
C LEU A 112 -5.55 -3.22 -11.02
N HIS A 113 -5.31 -1.92 -11.10
CA HIS A 113 -4.12 -1.32 -11.71
C HIS A 113 -3.06 -1.01 -10.64
N VAL A 114 -2.14 -1.94 -10.44
CA VAL A 114 -1.08 -1.81 -9.42
C VAL A 114 -0.08 -0.69 -9.74
N ASP A 115 0.11 -0.38 -11.02
CA ASP A 115 0.90 0.75 -11.51
C ASP A 115 0.29 2.09 -11.07
N ARG A 116 -1.04 2.25 -11.18
CA ARG A 116 -1.75 3.43 -10.69
C ARG A 116 -1.66 3.53 -9.17
N SER A 117 -1.79 2.39 -8.48
CA SER A 117 -1.67 2.32 -7.03
C SER A 117 -0.31 2.86 -6.58
N LEU A 118 0.77 2.41 -7.24
CA LEU A 118 2.13 2.85 -6.97
C LEU A 118 2.33 4.34 -7.30
N ALA A 119 1.81 4.81 -8.44
CA ALA A 119 1.92 6.22 -8.82
C ALA A 119 1.28 7.15 -7.78
N TYR A 120 0.04 6.85 -7.36
CA TYR A 120 -0.61 7.63 -6.30
C TYR A 120 0.13 7.53 -4.97
N ALA A 121 0.65 6.35 -4.62
CA ALA A 121 1.41 6.18 -3.39
C ALA A 121 2.69 7.03 -3.40
N ASN A 122 3.43 7.05 -4.50
CA ASN A 122 4.70 7.79 -4.60
C ASN A 122 4.50 9.30 -4.43
N VAL A 123 3.50 9.88 -5.07
CA VAL A 123 3.20 11.32 -4.92
C VAL A 123 2.66 11.68 -3.53
N THR A 124 2.25 10.69 -2.72
CA THR A 124 1.87 10.87 -1.31
C THR A 124 2.94 10.43 -0.32
N GLY A 125 4.19 10.31 -0.77
CA GLY A 125 5.34 10.05 0.10
C GLY A 125 5.71 8.58 0.26
N PHE A 126 5.27 7.69 -0.63
CA PHE A 126 5.71 6.28 -0.63
C PHE A 126 7.18 6.15 -1.02
N GLY A 127 7.66 6.83 -2.07
CA GLY A 127 9.09 6.87 -2.41
C GLY A 127 9.67 5.59 -3.03
N CYS A 128 8.87 4.75 -3.68
CA CYS A 128 9.34 3.60 -4.48
C CYS A 128 9.28 3.90 -5.98
N GLU A 129 10.30 4.59 -6.49
CA GLU A 129 10.37 5.03 -7.90
C GLU A 129 11.48 4.33 -8.71
N CYS A 130 12.10 3.28 -8.15
CA CYS A 130 13.14 2.57 -8.91
C CYS A 130 12.56 1.94 -10.18
N ALA A 131 13.31 2.05 -11.28
CA ALA A 131 12.84 1.71 -12.63
C ALA A 131 12.28 0.29 -12.74
N GLU A 132 12.84 -0.64 -11.97
CA GLU A 132 12.40 -2.03 -11.99
C GLU A 132 11.07 -2.27 -11.28
N THR A 133 10.82 -1.62 -10.13
CA THR A 133 9.52 -1.69 -9.45
C THR A 133 8.43 -1.06 -10.31
N VAL A 134 8.75 0.06 -10.98
CA VAL A 134 7.84 0.68 -11.96
C VAL A 134 7.55 -0.27 -13.11
N ARG A 135 8.58 -0.89 -13.71
CA ARG A 135 8.41 -1.87 -14.78
C ARG A 135 7.59 -3.08 -14.33
N PHE A 136 7.87 -3.60 -13.14
CA PHE A 136 7.16 -4.74 -12.57
C PHE A 136 5.66 -4.44 -12.38
N THR A 137 5.33 -3.29 -11.79
CA THR A 137 3.92 -2.89 -11.62
C THR A 137 3.21 -2.63 -12.95
N GLN A 138 3.90 -2.13 -13.98
CA GLN A 138 3.34 -2.01 -15.33
C GLN A 138 3.04 -3.39 -15.96
N ILE A 139 3.96 -4.36 -15.81
CA ILE A 139 3.75 -5.73 -16.28
C ILE A 139 2.59 -6.38 -15.55
N LEU A 140 2.45 -6.16 -14.24
CA LEU A 140 1.31 -6.66 -13.51
C LEU A 140 0.01 -5.96 -13.89
N ALA A 141 0.03 -4.69 -14.28
CA ALA A 141 -1.20 -3.94 -14.49
C ALA A 141 -1.93 -4.26 -15.82
N PRO A 142 -3.28 -4.34 -15.80
CA PRO A 142 -4.08 -4.67 -14.62
C PRO A 142 -3.94 -6.16 -14.28
N TYR A 143 -3.85 -6.51 -12.99
CA TYR A 143 -3.40 -7.86 -12.61
C TYR A 143 -4.36 -8.98 -12.97
N TRP A 144 -5.65 -8.67 -13.16
CA TRP A 144 -6.64 -9.66 -13.62
C TRP A 144 -6.29 -10.28 -14.97
N LYS A 145 -5.44 -9.65 -15.80
CA LYS A 145 -5.05 -10.20 -17.09
C LYS A 145 -4.32 -11.54 -16.96
N TRP A 146 -3.69 -11.79 -15.82
CA TRP A 146 -2.97 -13.02 -15.48
C TRP A 146 -3.88 -14.11 -14.92
N ASN A 147 -5.15 -13.81 -14.62
CA ASN A 147 -6.11 -14.80 -14.16
C ASN A 147 -6.38 -15.82 -15.27
N ARG A 148 -6.23 -17.11 -14.98
CA ARG A 148 -6.48 -18.21 -15.91
C ARG A 148 -7.79 -18.11 -16.68
N ARG A 149 -8.88 -17.73 -16.02
CA ARG A 149 -10.20 -17.59 -16.68
C ARG A 149 -10.20 -16.55 -17.79
N HIS A 150 -9.31 -15.56 -17.69
CA HIS A 150 -9.14 -14.55 -18.71
C HIS A 150 -8.18 -14.98 -19.83
N LEU A 151 -7.24 -15.87 -19.53
CA LEU A 151 -6.23 -16.34 -20.49
C LEU A 151 -6.72 -17.47 -21.39
N THR A 152 -7.82 -18.15 -21.04
CA THR A 152 -8.44 -19.14 -21.92
C THR A 152 -8.65 -18.55 -23.32
N ASP A 153 -8.04 -19.18 -24.33
CA ASP A 153 -8.10 -18.81 -25.75
C ASP A 153 -7.46 -17.44 -26.11
N ARG A 154 -6.61 -16.87 -25.25
CA ARG A 154 -5.89 -15.62 -25.51
C ARG A 154 -4.39 -15.82 -25.63
N VAL A 155 -3.75 -14.92 -26.37
CA VAL A 155 -2.29 -14.79 -26.38
C VAL A 155 -1.83 -14.42 -24.98
N HIS A 156 -0.80 -15.11 -24.48
CA HIS A 156 -0.22 -14.80 -23.18
C HIS A 156 0.34 -13.37 -23.19
N PRO A 157 0.02 -12.54 -22.19
CA PRO A 157 0.62 -11.21 -22.08
C PRO A 157 2.13 -11.32 -21.92
N ASP A 158 2.85 -10.30 -22.39
CA ASP A 158 4.27 -10.16 -22.12
C ASP A 158 4.50 -10.03 -20.60
N ASP A 159 5.32 -10.92 -20.06
CA ASP A 159 5.70 -10.96 -18.64
C ASP A 159 6.98 -10.16 -18.36
N GLY A 160 7.55 -9.50 -19.37
CA GLY A 160 8.77 -8.72 -19.25
C GLY A 160 9.99 -9.57 -18.92
N GLY A 161 9.97 -10.88 -19.13
CA GLY A 161 11.10 -11.76 -18.81
C GLY A 161 11.44 -11.79 -17.31
N PHE A 162 10.49 -11.47 -16.43
CA PHE A 162 10.70 -11.61 -14.99
C PHE A 162 10.81 -13.08 -14.60
N THR A 163 11.72 -13.40 -13.68
CA THR A 163 11.80 -14.73 -13.07
C THR A 163 11.01 -14.76 -11.77
N ALA A 164 10.58 -15.96 -11.33
CA ALA A 164 9.85 -16.12 -10.08
C ALA A 164 10.63 -15.57 -8.87
N ASP A 165 11.95 -15.82 -8.79
CA ASP A 165 12.79 -15.31 -7.71
C ASP A 165 12.87 -13.78 -7.72
N ARG A 166 12.92 -13.17 -8.90
CA ARG A 166 12.94 -11.72 -9.01
C ARG A 166 11.62 -11.10 -8.58
N VAL A 167 10.49 -11.68 -8.98
CA VAL A 167 9.16 -11.26 -8.53
C VAL A 167 9.04 -11.38 -7.02
N ARG A 168 9.42 -12.52 -6.42
CA ARG A 168 9.39 -12.69 -4.96
C ARG A 168 10.21 -11.61 -4.25
N ALA A 169 11.44 -11.35 -4.71
CA ALA A 169 12.29 -10.32 -4.13
C ALA A 169 11.66 -8.92 -4.19
N LEU A 170 11.07 -8.55 -5.33
CA LEU A 170 10.39 -7.25 -5.49
C LEU A 170 9.15 -7.13 -4.61
N VAL A 171 8.33 -8.18 -4.52
CA VAL A 171 7.13 -8.17 -3.67
C VAL A 171 7.50 -8.11 -2.18
N CYS A 172 8.51 -8.87 -1.74
CA CYS A 172 9.03 -8.77 -0.37
C CYS A 172 9.50 -7.35 -0.05
N ALA A 173 10.34 -6.77 -0.91
CA ALA A 173 10.85 -5.42 -0.71
C ALA A 173 9.73 -4.37 -0.64
N LEU A 174 8.69 -4.50 -1.46
CA LEU A 174 7.51 -3.64 -1.41
C LEU A 174 6.74 -3.78 -0.08
N LEU A 175 6.53 -4.99 0.41
CA LEU A 175 5.87 -5.21 1.70
C LEU A 175 6.67 -4.64 2.86
N ASP A 176 7.97 -4.90 2.91
CA ASP A 176 8.88 -4.37 3.93
C ASP A 176 8.87 -2.83 3.91
N HIS A 177 8.83 -2.24 2.71
CA HIS A 177 8.74 -0.79 2.55
C HIS A 177 7.40 -0.23 3.03
N VAL A 178 6.28 -0.86 2.67
CA VAL A 178 4.95 -0.50 3.19
C VAL A 178 4.93 -0.58 4.71
N CYS A 179 5.47 -1.65 5.28
CA CYS A 179 5.61 -1.85 6.73
C CYS A 179 6.35 -0.67 7.37
N HIS A 180 7.48 -0.30 6.79
CA HIS A 180 8.30 0.82 7.24
C HIS A 180 7.56 2.16 7.21
N VAL A 181 6.96 2.53 6.07
CA VAL A 181 6.34 3.87 5.91
C VAL A 181 5.01 4.02 6.65
N THR A 182 4.28 2.92 6.84
CA THR A 182 3.01 2.93 7.58
C THR A 182 3.19 2.69 9.07
N GLY A 183 4.28 2.04 9.49
CA GLY A 183 4.47 1.57 10.86
C GLY A 183 3.55 0.41 11.25
N HIS A 184 3.01 -0.32 10.26
CA HIS A 184 2.36 -1.60 10.53
C HIS A 184 3.38 -2.59 11.10
N ARG A 185 2.92 -3.57 11.89
CA ARG A 185 3.81 -4.60 12.42
C ARG A 185 3.69 -5.83 11.54
N HIS A 186 4.84 -6.41 11.18
CA HIS A 186 4.83 -7.77 10.64
C HIS A 186 4.18 -8.73 11.61
N ARG A 187 3.49 -9.73 11.07
CA ARG A 187 3.22 -10.92 11.84
C ARG A 187 4.55 -11.64 12.11
N PRO A 188 4.90 -12.00 13.37
CA PRO A 188 6.01 -12.88 13.60
C PRO A 188 5.71 -14.19 12.87
N THR A 189 6.55 -14.57 11.90
CA THR A 189 6.57 -15.93 11.39
C THR A 189 7.01 -16.82 12.54
N MET A 190 6.08 -17.56 13.13
CA MET A 190 6.44 -18.70 13.97
C MET A 190 7.17 -19.69 13.05
N ARG A 191 8.51 -19.61 13.06
CA ARG A 191 9.36 -20.68 12.55
C ARG A 191 9.07 -21.91 13.41
N SER A 192 8.38 -22.90 12.85
CA SER A 192 8.40 -24.28 13.34
C SER A 192 9.66 -24.98 12.85
#